data_AF-A0A503NWW3-F1
#
_entry.id   AF-A0A503NWW3-F1
#
_cell.length_a   1.000
_cell.length_b   1.000
_cell.length_c   1.000
_cell.angle_alpha   90.00
_cell.angle_beta   90.00
_cell.angle_gamma   90.00
#
_symmetry.space_group_name_H-M   'P 1'
#
loop_
_entity.id
_entity.type
_entity.pdbx_description
1 polymer ?
#
loop_
_entity_poly.entity_id
_entity_poly.type
_entity_poly.pdbx_seq_one_letter_code
_entity_poly.pdbx_strand_id
1 'polypeptide(L)'
;GIGNDIINVGGRATITGGEGADTFQLANPALPVTITDFNAAEGDTIDYSGFFGYLQNYDGSNPFGSSGYLHFEQSGADVVLKFDTDGAAGAGSATTALTLLDTDLADITAASLTPNFDPAII
;
A
#
# COMPACT_ATOMS: atom_id res chain seq x y z
N GLY A 1 7.21 6.91 16.02
CA GLY A 1 8.32 7.39 16.86
C GLY A 1 8.47 6.36 17.95
N ILE A 2 8.08 6.67 19.18
CA ILE A 2 7.54 5.61 20.06
C ILE A 2 6.04 5.85 20.18
N GLY A 3 5.26 4.77 20.28
CA GLY A 3 3.80 4.82 20.34
C GLY A 3 3.14 4.82 18.98
N ASN A 4 1.82 4.65 18.99
CA ASN A 4 1.00 4.49 17.79
C ASN A 4 0.78 5.85 17.12
N ASP A 5 1.41 6.05 15.97
CA ASP A 5 1.35 7.29 15.21
C ASP A 5 0.45 7.19 13.98
N ILE A 6 -0.14 8.33 13.60
CA ILE A 6 -0.74 8.50 12.27
C ILE A 6 0.21 9.37 11.45
N ILE A 7 0.84 8.76 10.45
CA ILE A 7 1.89 9.37 9.65
C ILE A 7 1.31 9.72 8.28
N ASN A 8 1.11 11.03 8.06
CA ASN A 8 0.61 11.55 6.80
C ASN A 8 1.73 11.68 5.77
N VAL A 9 1.68 10.88 4.70
CA VAL A 9 2.69 10.88 3.63
C VAL A 9 2.20 11.68 2.42
N GLY A 10 2.43 12.99 2.48
CA GLY A 10 1.97 13.93 1.45
C GLY A 10 2.80 13.95 0.15
N GLY A 11 3.86 13.15 0.04
CA GLY A 11 4.68 13.09 -1.16
C GLY A 11 5.83 12.08 -1.08
N ARG A 12 6.75 12.16 -2.05
CA ARG A 12 7.90 11.24 -2.14
C ARG A 12 8.74 11.34 -0.88
N ALA A 13 8.87 10.23 -0.16
CA ALA A 13 9.52 10.21 1.14
C ALA A 13 10.12 8.83 1.45
N THR A 14 11.12 8.82 2.31
CA THR A 14 11.59 7.64 3.04
C THR A 14 11.24 7.86 4.50
N ILE A 15 10.50 6.93 5.09
CA ILE A 15 9.83 7.11 6.38
C ILE A 15 10.16 5.92 7.28
N THR A 16 10.37 6.23 8.56
CA THR A 16 10.52 5.27 9.65
C THR A 16 9.40 5.54 10.64
N GLY A 17 8.59 4.52 10.92
CA GLY A 17 7.52 4.57 11.93
C GLY A 17 8.14 4.61 13.31
N GLY A 18 8.94 3.62 13.66
CA GLY A 18 9.46 3.36 14.99
C GLY A 18 8.61 2.36 15.76
N GLU A 19 8.76 2.30 17.08
CA GLU A 19 7.98 1.36 17.89
C GLU A 19 6.52 1.81 18.02
N GLY A 20 5.57 0.92 17.77
CA GLY A 20 4.14 1.20 17.91
C GLY A 20 3.32 0.53 16.80
N ALA A 21 2.00 0.64 16.90
CA ALA A 21 1.11 0.30 15.80
C ALA A 21 0.84 1.57 14.98
N ASP A 22 1.63 1.80 13.95
CA ASP A 22 1.59 3.02 13.15
C ASP A 22 0.63 2.91 11.95
N THR A 23 0.06 4.05 11.53
CA THR A 23 -0.79 4.14 10.34
C THR A 23 -0.12 5.05 9.32
N PHE A 24 0.33 4.47 8.19
CA PHE A 24 0.96 5.20 7.10
C PHE A 24 -0.08 5.61 6.06
N GLN A 25 -0.45 6.89 6.04
CA GLN A 25 -1.47 7.41 5.12
C GLN A 25 -0.85 7.88 3.81
N LEU A 26 -1.15 7.15 2.74
CA LEU A 26 -0.67 7.43 1.38
C LEU A 26 -1.66 8.31 0.63
N ALA A 27 -1.20 9.47 0.16
CA ALA A 27 -2.06 10.45 -0.47
C ALA A 27 -2.07 10.42 -2.00
N ASN A 28 -0.97 10.03 -2.64
CA ASN A 28 -0.82 10.12 -4.09
C ASN A 28 0.03 8.96 -4.65
N PRO A 29 -0.53 8.08 -5.48
CA PRO A 29 0.19 6.91 -5.99
C PRO A 29 1.32 7.28 -6.96
N ALA A 30 1.32 8.49 -7.53
CA ALA A 30 2.39 8.99 -8.39
C ALA A 30 3.59 9.57 -7.61
N LEU A 31 3.54 9.56 -6.27
CA LEU A 31 4.61 10.02 -5.40
C LEU A 31 5.12 8.85 -4.54
N PRO A 32 6.02 8.01 -5.07
CA PRO A 32 6.43 6.77 -4.41
C PRO A 32 7.00 7.01 -3.01
N VAL A 33 6.56 6.17 -2.07
CA VAL A 33 6.98 6.18 -0.67
C VAL A 33 7.82 4.96 -0.36
N THR A 34 8.82 5.10 0.50
CA THR A 34 9.56 3.98 1.07
C THR A 34 9.38 3.97 2.58
N ILE A 35 8.89 2.88 3.15
CA ILE A 35 8.79 2.66 4.60
C ILE A 35 9.88 1.68 5.00
N THR A 36 10.68 2.05 6.01
CA THR A 36 11.92 1.32 6.34
C THR A 36 11.76 0.21 7.37
N ASP A 37 10.65 0.21 8.11
CA ASP A 37 10.46 -0.58 9.33
C ASP A 37 9.01 -1.03 9.53
N PHE A 38 8.27 -1.20 8.43
CA PHE A 38 6.88 -1.65 8.50
C PHE A 38 6.77 -3.00 9.22
N ASN A 39 5.92 -3.07 10.24
CA ASN A 39 5.75 -4.24 11.07
C ASN A 39 4.27 -4.57 11.32
N ALA A 40 3.71 -5.43 10.48
CA ALA A 40 2.33 -5.89 10.62
C ALA A 40 2.07 -6.61 11.97
N ALA A 41 3.09 -7.24 12.58
CA ALA A 41 2.96 -7.92 13.86
C ALA A 41 2.85 -6.94 15.04
N GLU A 42 3.41 -5.73 14.92
CA GLU A 42 3.22 -4.63 15.87
C GLU A 42 1.89 -3.91 15.69
N GLY A 43 1.24 -4.11 14.54
CA GLY A 43 -0.07 -3.53 14.22
C GLY A 43 0.02 -2.39 13.21
N ASP A 44 1.13 -2.25 12.49
CA ASP A 44 1.25 -1.26 11.44
C ASP A 44 0.22 -1.48 10.34
N THR A 45 -0.29 -0.36 9.82
CA THR A 45 -1.28 -0.35 8.75
C THR A 45 -0.91 0.61 7.65
N ILE A 46 -1.19 0.19 6.41
CA ILE A 46 -1.07 1.03 5.21
C ILE A 46 -2.45 1.57 4.88
N ASP A 47 -2.65 2.87 5.02
CA ASP A 47 -3.85 3.55 4.58
C ASP A 47 -3.68 4.07 3.15
N TYR A 48 -4.22 3.33 2.18
CA TYR A 48 -4.18 3.65 0.75
C TYR A 48 -5.51 4.23 0.26
N SER A 49 -6.42 4.63 1.15
CA SER A 49 -7.72 5.21 0.78
C SER A 49 -7.59 6.44 -0.13
N GLY A 50 -6.49 7.18 -0.01
CA GLY A 50 -6.16 8.32 -0.87
C GLY A 50 -6.00 7.97 -2.36
N PHE A 51 -5.75 6.68 -2.70
CA PHE A 51 -5.53 6.26 -4.08
C PHE A 51 -6.81 6.16 -4.90
N PHE A 52 -7.98 5.97 -4.27
CA PHE A 52 -9.24 5.73 -5.00
C PHE A 52 -9.68 6.91 -5.86
N GLY A 53 -9.29 8.15 -5.52
CA GLY A 53 -9.54 9.33 -6.34
C GLY A 53 -8.80 9.32 -7.69
N TYR A 54 -7.83 8.42 -7.86
CA TYR A 54 -7.01 8.29 -9.06
C TYR A 54 -7.43 7.10 -9.94
N LEU A 55 -8.34 6.24 -9.50
CA LEU A 55 -8.77 5.06 -10.27
C LEU A 55 -9.85 5.42 -11.30
N GLN A 56 -9.69 4.95 -12.54
CA GLN A 56 -10.66 5.16 -13.61
C GLN A 56 -11.72 4.07 -13.62
N ASN A 57 -12.99 4.49 -13.65
CA ASN A 57 -14.16 3.61 -13.71
C ASN A 57 -14.23 2.57 -12.56
N TYR A 58 -13.55 2.84 -11.45
CA TYR A 58 -13.55 1.96 -10.29
C TYR A 58 -14.95 1.90 -9.66
N ASP A 59 -15.42 0.68 -9.43
CA ASP A 59 -16.78 0.37 -8.98
C ASP A 59 -16.88 0.11 -7.47
N GLY A 60 -15.75 0.20 -6.75
CA GLY A 60 -15.67 -0.09 -5.31
C GLY A 60 -15.46 -1.57 -4.97
N SER A 61 -15.25 -2.44 -5.97
CA SER A 61 -14.83 -3.83 -5.75
C SER A 61 -13.45 -3.92 -5.09
N ASN A 62 -13.03 -5.10 -4.65
CA ASN A 62 -11.67 -5.26 -4.10
C ASN A 62 -10.63 -4.81 -5.15
N PRO A 63 -9.84 -3.75 -4.89
CA PRO A 63 -8.89 -3.23 -5.86
C PRO A 63 -7.71 -4.18 -6.12
N PHE A 64 -7.47 -5.16 -5.23
CA PHE A 64 -6.50 -6.24 -5.38
C PHE A 64 -7.06 -7.47 -6.12
N GLY A 65 -8.36 -7.48 -6.39
CA GLY A 65 -9.04 -8.55 -7.12
C GLY A 65 -8.75 -8.53 -8.62
N SER A 66 -9.57 -9.26 -9.38
CA SER A 66 -9.45 -9.38 -10.84
C SER A 66 -9.38 -8.07 -11.62
N SER A 67 -9.91 -6.97 -11.06
CA SER A 67 -9.82 -5.63 -11.66
C SER A 67 -8.38 -5.09 -11.66
N GLY A 68 -7.52 -5.56 -10.75
CA GLY A 68 -6.08 -5.33 -10.76
C GLY A 68 -5.66 -3.87 -10.69
N TYR A 69 -6.41 -3.03 -9.96
CA TYR A 69 -6.06 -1.63 -9.77
C TYR A 69 -4.88 -1.46 -8.81
N LEU A 70 -4.76 -2.36 -7.85
CA LEU A 70 -3.65 -2.43 -6.91
C LEU A 70 -3.12 -3.85 -6.88
N HIS A 71 -1.81 -4.03 -6.73
CA HIS A 71 -1.25 -5.35 -6.40
C HIS A 71 0.01 -5.20 -5.55
N PHE A 72 0.17 -6.13 -4.60
CA PHE A 72 1.43 -6.28 -3.89
C PHE A 72 2.26 -7.38 -4.56
N GLU A 73 3.57 -7.19 -4.65
CA GLU A 73 4.52 -8.20 -5.10
C GLU A 73 5.79 -8.18 -4.26
N GLN A 74 6.39 -9.35 -4.05
CA GLN A 74 7.71 -9.46 -3.44
C GLN A 74 8.78 -9.00 -4.44
N SER A 75 9.69 -8.14 -4.01
CA SER A 75 10.82 -7.63 -4.77
C SER A 75 12.13 -7.81 -3.99
N GLY A 76 12.77 -8.96 -4.14
CA GLY A 76 13.92 -9.29 -3.29
C GLY A 76 13.49 -9.46 -1.84
N ALA A 77 14.11 -8.69 -0.93
CA ALA A 77 13.72 -8.64 0.49
C ALA A 77 12.57 -7.67 0.78
N ASP A 78 12.17 -6.87 -0.22
CA ASP A 78 11.19 -5.81 -0.05
C ASP A 78 9.82 -6.25 -0.59
N VAL A 79 8.76 -5.56 -0.18
CA VAL A 79 7.45 -5.63 -0.83
C VAL A 79 7.18 -4.32 -1.54
N VAL A 80 6.57 -4.40 -2.73
CA VAL A 80 6.12 -3.20 -3.45
C VAL A 80 4.62 -3.24 -3.69
N LEU A 81 3.96 -2.12 -3.43
CA LEU A 81 2.59 -1.86 -3.87
C LEU A 81 2.65 -1.17 -5.23
N LYS A 82 1.95 -1.78 -6.18
CA LYS A 82 1.78 -1.29 -7.53
C LYS A 82 0.39 -0.69 -7.67
N PHE A 83 0.33 0.38 -8.44
CA PHE A 83 -0.88 1.13 -8.75
C PHE A 83 -1.09 1.18 -10.25
N ASP A 84 -2.23 0.67 -10.70
CA ASP A 84 -2.72 0.77 -12.07
C ASP A 84 -3.95 1.67 -12.11
N THR A 85 -3.93 2.68 -12.97
CA THR A 85 -4.97 3.72 -13.03
C THR A 85 -6.24 3.20 -13.69
N ASP A 86 -6.11 2.38 -14.73
CA ASP A 86 -7.21 1.84 -15.53
C ASP A 86 -7.40 0.33 -15.33
N GLY A 87 -6.66 -0.25 -14.38
CA GLY A 87 -6.78 -1.64 -13.96
C GLY A 87 -6.23 -2.62 -15.01
N ALA A 88 -6.27 -3.91 -14.69
CA ALA A 88 -5.63 -4.96 -15.50
C ALA A 88 -6.20 -5.11 -16.93
N ALA A 89 -7.43 -4.63 -17.18
CA ALA A 89 -8.05 -4.64 -18.51
C ALA A 89 -7.72 -3.38 -19.34
N GLY A 90 -7.13 -2.36 -18.70
CA GLY A 90 -6.72 -1.10 -19.29
C GLY A 90 -5.49 -1.23 -20.19
N ALA A 91 -5.14 -0.13 -20.86
CA ALA A 91 -3.95 -0.02 -21.68
C ALA A 91 -2.76 0.62 -20.93
N GLY A 92 -3.01 1.16 -19.73
CA GLY A 92 -2.00 1.67 -18.83
C GLY A 92 -1.05 0.57 -18.33
N SER A 93 -0.08 0.99 -17.53
CA SER A 93 0.85 0.07 -16.88
C SER A 93 0.95 0.44 -15.42
N ALA A 94 0.92 -0.56 -14.56
CA ALA A 94 1.09 -0.37 -13.13
C ALA A 94 2.45 0.30 -12.80
N THR A 95 2.43 1.22 -11.86
CA THR A 95 3.61 1.95 -11.35
C THR A 95 3.80 1.68 -9.86
N THR A 96 5.04 1.75 -9.36
CA THR A 96 5.28 1.57 -7.92
C THR A 96 4.81 2.79 -7.14
N ALA A 97 3.89 2.59 -6.20
CA ALA A 97 3.38 3.63 -5.30
C ALA A 97 4.01 3.56 -3.90
N LEU A 98 4.36 2.37 -3.44
CA LEU A 98 4.99 2.15 -2.15
C LEU A 98 6.01 1.01 -2.23
N THR A 99 7.10 1.14 -1.47
CA THR A 99 8.06 0.09 -1.15
C THR A 99 8.13 -0.06 0.37
N LEU A 100 8.02 -1.29 0.85
CA LEU A 100 8.23 -1.69 2.23
C LEU A 100 9.57 -2.44 2.28
N LEU A 101 10.55 -1.88 2.97
CA LEU A 101 11.86 -2.53 3.07
C LEU A 101 11.81 -3.73 3.99
N ASP A 102 12.58 -4.76 3.67
CA ASP A 102 12.79 -5.95 4.52
C ASP A 102 11.48 -6.58 5.04
N THR A 103 10.45 -6.58 4.19
CA THR A 103 9.08 -7.04 4.52
C THR A 103 8.77 -8.30 3.71
N ASP A 104 8.11 -9.28 4.33
CA ASP A 104 7.60 -10.46 3.63
C ASP A 104 6.19 -10.16 3.07
N LEU A 105 5.94 -10.52 1.82
CA LEU A 105 4.63 -10.38 1.19
C LEU A 105 3.53 -11.10 1.98
N ALA A 106 3.86 -12.19 2.67
CA ALA A 106 2.93 -12.94 3.51
C ALA A 106 2.41 -12.13 4.73
N ASP A 107 3.14 -11.10 5.15
CA ASP A 107 2.74 -10.22 6.25
C ASP A 107 1.69 -9.19 5.81
N ILE A 108 1.51 -9.00 4.49
CA ILE A 108 0.52 -8.07 3.95
C ILE A 108 -0.83 -8.76 3.85
N THR A 109 -1.67 -8.51 4.86
CA THR A 109 -3.01 -9.09 4.96
C THR A 109 -4.06 -7.99 5.05
N ALA A 110 -5.35 -8.34 4.94
CA ALA A 110 -6.43 -7.38 5.17
C ALA A 110 -6.30 -6.62 6.50
N ALA A 111 -5.72 -7.22 7.54
CA ALA A 111 -5.55 -6.59 8.85
C ALA A 111 -4.50 -5.47 8.87
N SER A 112 -3.53 -5.51 7.95
CA SER A 112 -2.46 -4.52 7.85
C SER A 112 -2.79 -3.41 6.83
N LEU A 113 -4.06 -3.31 6.42
CA LEU A 113 -4.52 -2.49 5.31
C LEU A 113 -5.76 -1.66 5.70
N THR A 114 -5.77 -0.41 5.26
CA THR A 114 -6.91 0.49 5.35
C THR A 114 -7.18 1.11 3.97
N PRO A 115 -8.34 0.87 3.34
CA PRO A 115 -9.38 -0.08 3.72
C PRO A 115 -8.89 -1.54 3.78
N ASN A 116 -9.58 -2.38 4.53
CA ASN A 116 -9.18 -3.77 4.83
C ASN A 116 -9.56 -4.77 3.74
N PHE A 117 -9.38 -4.41 2.47
CA PHE A 117 -9.53 -5.38 1.37
C PHE A 117 -8.44 -6.44 1.45
N ASP A 118 -8.82 -7.70 1.19
CA ASP A 118 -7.89 -8.83 1.23
C ASP A 118 -7.03 -8.85 -0.05
N PRO A 119 -5.71 -8.65 0.05
CA PRO A 119 -4.83 -8.64 -1.12
C PRO A 119 -4.60 -10.04 -1.72
N ALA A 120 -4.99 -11.11 -1.04
CA ALA A 120 -4.86 -12.48 -1.53
C ALA A 120 -6.07 -12.96 -2.35
N ILE A 121 -7.16 -12.19 -2.38
CA ILE A 121 -8.35 -12.51 -3.19
C ILE A 121 -8.19 -11.86 -4.57
N ILE A 122 -7.92 -12.69 -5.58
CA ILE A 122 -7.77 -12.32 -7.00
C ILE A 122 -9.01 -12.74 -7.79
#